data_AF-A0A661UA66-F1
#
_entry.id   AF-A0A661UA66-F1
#
_cell.length_a   1.000
_cell.length_b   1.000
_cell.length_c   1.000
_cell.angle_alpha   90.00
_cell.angle_beta   90.00
_cell.angle_gamma   90.00
#
_symmetry.space_group_name_H-M   'P 1'
#
loop_
_entity.id
_entity.type
_entity.pdbx_description
1 polymer ?
#
loop_
_entity_poly.entity_id
_entity_poly.type
_entity_poly.pdbx_seq_one_letter_code
_entity_poly.pdbx_strand_id
1 'polypeptide(L)' 'MKDRLDSIINIMDASETLKTTYSYDAFGQPTATYHSGQVDCMYRFTGRVYDGAMGNYFYRARYYNQSLGR' A
#
# COMPACT_ATOMS: atom_id res chain seq x y z
N MET A 1 7.67 4.62 -6.43
CA MET A 1 8.41 5.33 -5.36
C MET A 1 8.04 4.74 -4.01
N LYS A 2 8.99 4.73 -3.07
CA LYS A 2 8.80 4.16 -1.73
C LYS A 2 9.33 5.09 -0.66
N ASP A 3 8.80 4.95 0.57
CA ASP A 3 9.30 5.64 1.75
C ASP A 3 10.49 4.90 2.41
N ARG A 4 10.96 5.40 3.57
CA ARG A 4 12.08 4.82 4.34
C ARG A 4 11.79 3.40 4.87
N LEU A 5 10.52 3.04 5.05
CA LEU A 5 10.09 1.72 5.52
C LEU A 5 9.75 0.77 4.35
N ASP A 6 10.02 1.17 3.11
CA ASP A 6 9.68 0.46 1.89
C ASP A 6 8.17 0.45 1.56
N SER A 7 7.39 1.33 2.17
CA SER A 7 5.97 1.50 1.83
C SER A 7 5.83 2.12 0.45
N ILE A 8 4.95 1.57 -0.39
CA ILE A 8 4.66 2.12 -1.72
C ILE A 8 3.84 3.41 -1.56
N ILE A 9 4.39 4.55 -1.96
CA ILE A 9 3.68 5.84 -1.87
C ILE A 9 3.20 6.35 -3.23
N ASN A 10 3.92 6.02 -4.31
CA ASN A 10 3.55 6.40 -5.68
C ASN A 10 3.88 5.31 -6.68
N ILE A 11 3.05 5.14 -7.70
CA ILE A 11 3.30 4.30 -8.88
C ILE A 11 3.23 5.19 -10.11
N MET A 12 4.22 5.10 -10.97
CA MET A 12 4.30 5.84 -12.24
C MET A 12 4.45 4.83 -13.38
N ASP A 13 4.01 5.21 -14.57
CA ASP A 13 4.30 4.44 -15.79
C ASP A 13 5.70 4.75 -16.35
N ALA A 14 6.05 4.10 -17.47
CA ALA A 14 7.35 4.28 -18.12
C ALA A 14 7.57 5.70 -18.68
N SER A 15 6.49 6.48 -18.82
CA SER A 15 6.52 7.88 -19.26
C SER A 15 6.51 8.85 -18.07
N GLU A 16 6.84 8.36 -16.87
CA GLU A 16 6.88 9.13 -15.61
C GLU A 16 5.53 9.75 -15.21
N THR A 17 4.42 9.26 -15.77
CA THR A 17 3.09 9.75 -15.43
C THR A 17 2.60 9.07 -14.15
N LEU A 18 2.18 9.86 -13.17
CA LEU A 18 1.64 9.35 -11.90
C LEU A 18 0.34 8.57 -12.13
N LYS A 19 0.33 7.30 -11.75
CA LYS A 19 -0.82 6.39 -11.87
C LYS A 19 -1.52 6.17 -10.55
N THR A 20 -0.75 6.03 -9.47
CA THR A 20 -1.31 5.70 -8.16
C THR A 20 -0.58 6.44 -7.06
N THR A 21 -1.31 6.91 -6.05
CA THR A 21 -0.74 7.47 -4.82
C THR A 21 -1.40 6.81 -3.62
N TYR A 22 -0.60 6.37 -2.66
CA TYR A 22 -1.06 5.87 -1.38
C TYR A 22 -0.53 6.75 -0.25
N SER A 23 -1.41 7.09 0.68
CA SER A 23 -1.06 7.66 1.97
C SER A 23 -1.51 6.71 3.06
N TYR A 24 -0.68 6.52 4.08
CA TYR A 24 -0.96 5.64 5.22
C TYR A 24 -0.91 6.43 6.52
N ASP A 25 -1.65 5.98 7.53
CA ASP A 25 -1.39 6.38 8.91
C ASP A 25 -0.17 5.65 9.48
N ALA A 26 0.12 5.88 10.76
CA ALA A 26 1.25 5.27 11.46
C ALA A 26 1.18 3.72 11.54
N PHE A 27 0.00 3.13 11.38
CA PHE A 27 -0.24 1.69 11.46
C PHE A 27 -0.43 1.03 10.10
N GLY A 28 -0.40 1.78 8.99
CA GLY A 28 -0.54 1.27 7.64
C GLY A 28 -1.96 1.28 7.09
N GLN A 29 -2.91 1.94 7.76
CA GLN A 29 -4.25 2.13 7.23
C GLN A 29 -4.24 3.19 6.12
N PRO A 30 -4.74 2.86 4.91
CA PRO A 30 -4.81 3.84 3.83
C PRO A 30 -5.73 5.02 4.23
N THR A 31 -5.18 6.23 4.24
CA THR A 31 -5.90 7.46 4.59
C THR A 31 -6.33 8.25 3.34
N ALA A 32 -5.60 8.09 2.26
CA ALA A 32 -5.97 8.57 0.94
C ALA A 32 -5.44 7.61 -0.11
N THR A 33 -6.22 7.39 -1.17
CA THR A 33 -5.75 6.63 -2.31
C THR A 33 -6.27 7.25 -3.60
N TYR A 34 -5.35 7.53 -4.51
CA TYR A 34 -5.66 7.99 -5.86
C TYR A 34 -5.26 6.90 -6.86
N HIS A 35 -6.15 6.58 -7.80
CA HIS A 35 -5.87 5.64 -8.89
C HIS A 35 -6.32 6.24 -10.22
N SER A 36 -5.39 6.36 -11.16
CA SER A 36 -5.62 6.70 -12.56
C SER A 36 -5.36 5.47 -13.42
N GLY A 37 -6.43 4.88 -13.95
CA GLY A 37 -6.34 3.77 -14.92
C GLY A 37 -6.14 2.37 -14.32
N GLN A 38 -6.79 2.06 -13.19
CA GLN A 38 -6.82 0.71 -12.59
C GLN A 38 -5.43 0.08 -12.30
N VAL A 39 -4.41 0.91 -12.09
CA VAL A 39 -3.11 0.42 -11.61
C VAL A 39 -3.19 0.25 -10.09
N ASP A 40 -3.33 -1.00 -9.63
CA ASP A 40 -3.25 -1.36 -8.22
C ASP A 40 -2.03 -2.24 -7.97
N CYS A 41 -1.40 -2.06 -6.80
CA CYS A 41 -0.26 -2.83 -6.39
C CYS A 41 -0.60 -3.66 -5.16
N MET A 42 -0.28 -4.96 -5.26
CA MET A 42 -0.45 -5.89 -4.14
C MET A 42 0.44 -5.49 -2.96
N TYR A 43 1.64 -4.97 -3.22
CA TYR A 43 2.56 -4.51 -2.18
C TYR A 43 2.24 -3.07 -1.78
N ARG A 44 2.06 -2.83 -0.48
CA ARG A 44 1.64 -1.53 0.05
C ARG A 44 2.51 -1.13 1.25
N PHE A 45 1.92 -0.95 2.43
CA PHE A 45 2.63 -0.54 3.65
C PHE A 45 3.79 -1.49 3.99
N THR A 46 4.98 -0.92 4.24
CA THR A 46 6.22 -1.66 4.54
C THR A 46 6.58 -2.77 3.54
N GLY A 47 6.15 -2.64 2.28
CA GLY A 47 6.40 -3.63 1.23
C GLY A 47 5.64 -4.95 1.43
N ARG A 48 4.51 -4.95 2.16
CA ARG A 48 3.72 -6.16 2.42
C ARG A 48 2.53 -6.28 1.51
N VAL A 49 2.15 -7.53 1.24
CA VAL A 49 0.97 -7.83 0.42
C VAL A 49 -0.27 -7.42 1.19
N TYR A 50 -1.04 -6.50 0.62
CA TYR A 50 -2.33 -6.11 1.12
C TYR A 50 -3.39 -7.03 0.51
N ASP A 51 -4.06 -7.79 1.36
CA ASP A 51 -5.23 -8.57 0.99
C ASP A 51 -6.46 -7.66 1.07
N GLY A 52 -6.95 -7.20 -0.08
CA GLY A 52 -8.11 -6.32 -0.16
C GLY A 52 -9.43 -6.99 0.24
N ALA A 53 -9.52 -8.32 0.18
CA ALA A 53 -10.73 -9.04 0.60
C ALA A 53 -10.80 -9.15 2.13
N MET A 54 -9.66 -9.36 2.78
CA MET A 54 -9.58 -9.42 4.25
C MET A 54 -9.34 -8.06 4.91
N GLY A 55 -8.87 -7.08 4.16
CA GLY A 55 -8.44 -5.79 4.69
C GLY A 55 -7.23 -5.89 5.62
N ASN A 56 -6.32 -6.85 5.39
CA ASN A 56 -5.15 -7.10 6.24
C ASN A 56 -3.87 -7.19 5.40
N TYR A 57 -2.72 -7.04 6.06
CA TYR A 57 -1.42 -7.26 5.45
C TYR A 57 -0.88 -8.67 5.74
N PHE A 58 -0.44 -9.36 4.70
CA PHE A 58 0.21 -10.66 4.85
C PHE A 58 1.71 -10.49 5.13
N TYR A 59 2.11 -10.79 6.37
CA TYR A 59 3.50 -10.79 6.86
C TYR A 59 4.10 -12.20 6.87
N ARG A 60 3.65 -13.06 5.93
CA ARG A 60 4.07 -14.46 5.77
C ARG A 60 3.55 -15.36 6.90
N ALA A 61 4.18 -15.33 8.06
CA ALA A 61 3.80 -16.21 9.16
C ALA A 61 2.50 -15.75 9.87
N ARG A 62 2.11 -14.49 9.69
CA ARG A 62 0.92 -13.88 10.32
C ARG A 62 0.28 -12.87 9.39
N TYR A 63 -1.01 -12.64 9.59
CA TYR A 63 -1.70 -11.45 9.09
C TYR A 63 -1.60 -10.34 10.13
N TYR A 64 -1.42 -9.12 9.65
CA TYR A 64 -1.40 -7.91 10.46
C TYR A 64 -2.63 -7.08 10.11
N ASN A 65 -3.38 -6.67 11.14
CA ASN A 65 -4.55 -5.82 10.99
C ASN A 65 -4.18 -4.38 11.33
N GLN A 66 -4.11 -3.53 10.31
CA GLN A 66 -3.73 -2.13 10.47
C GLN A 66 -4.77 -1.31 11.25
N SER A 67 -6.05 -1.67 11.23
CA SER A 67 -7.09 -0.99 12.01
C SER A 67 -6.99 -1.28 13.50
N LEU A 68 -6.37 -2.40 13.88
CA LEU A 68 -6.06 -2.75 15.27
C LEU A 68 -4.61 -2.43 15.66
N GLY A 69 -3.77 -2.09 14.69
CA GLY A 69 -2.34 -1.90 14.86
C GLY A 69 -1.56 -3.16 15.25
N ARG A 70 -2.07 -4.36 14.95
CA ARG A 70 -1.43 -5.65 15.31
C ARG A 70 -1.86 -6.83 14.45
#